data_AF-A0A7D7R0M9-F1
#
_entry.id   AF-A0A7D7R0M9-F1
#
_cell.length_a   1.000
_cell.length_b   1.000
_cell.length_c   1.000
_cell.angle_alpha   90.00
_cell.angle_beta   90.00
_cell.angle_gamma   90.00
#
_symmetry.space_group_name_H-M   'P 1'
#
loop_
_entity.id
_entity.type
_entity.pdbx_description
1 polymer ?
#
loop_
_entity_poly.entity_id
_entity_poly.type
_entity_poly.pdbx_seq_one_letter_code
_entity_poly.pdbx_strand_id
1 'polypeptide(L)'
;MSPIEFDGSPDPTLGVEWEFALTDKVTGDLSNSAAALFAAVGEHHPDHAGKIHKELLRNTVELVTGICRTTGEAIADLTDTLGIVRGLTEPLGVDLYGAGTHPFAQYSTQLLTEGHRYAELIERTQWWGRQMLIWGVHVHVGISHRDKVLPILDSLLNYYPHLLALSSSSPMWAGADTGYASNRAMMFQQLPTAGLPFQFETWEQFESFVADQMTTGIIDHLNEIRWDIRPSPHLGTIEVRVCDGMTNPTELSAVVALIHCLVVDLDRRLTAGEKLPTMAPWLVQENKWRAARYGLDAIVILDSACTERLVTEDLHDLLERLEPVARQLDCVDELAGVARIIARGASYQRQRAVYRSTRSMRDVVASVVDELHRPHP
;
A
#
# COMPACT_ATOMS: atom_id res chain seq x y z
N MET A 1 19.18 -22.72 9.97
CA MET A 1 19.09 -21.26 10.17
C MET A 1 18.67 -21.03 11.62
N SER A 2 19.10 -19.94 12.28
CA SER A 2 18.64 -19.61 13.63
C SER A 2 17.13 -19.26 13.61
N PRO A 3 16.39 -19.48 14.71
CA PRO A 3 15.00 -19.03 14.82
C PRO A 3 14.86 -17.55 14.46
N ILE A 4 13.76 -17.19 13.81
CA ILE A 4 13.44 -15.80 13.49
C ILE A 4 12.85 -15.17 14.74
N GLU A 5 13.64 -14.31 15.39
CA GLU A 5 13.19 -13.50 16.52
C GLU A 5 12.13 -12.49 16.06
N PHE A 6 11.09 -12.32 16.88
CA PHE A 6 9.99 -11.40 16.63
C PHE A 6 9.89 -10.42 17.79
N ASP A 7 10.23 -9.16 17.51
CA ASP A 7 10.29 -8.07 18.49
C ASP A 7 8.89 -7.53 18.77
N GLY A 8 8.06 -8.33 19.46
CA GLY A 8 6.64 -8.07 19.63
C GLY A 8 6.29 -6.67 20.14
N SER A 9 5.31 -6.04 19.49
CA SER A 9 4.77 -4.72 19.86
C SER A 9 3.64 -4.89 20.89
N PRO A 10 3.76 -4.34 22.12
CA PRO A 10 2.79 -4.58 23.18
C PRO A 10 1.40 -3.99 22.90
N ASP A 11 1.35 -2.90 22.13
CA ASP A 11 0.13 -2.23 21.68
C ASP A 11 0.00 -2.36 20.15
N PRO A 12 -1.22 -2.31 19.58
CA PRO A 12 -1.44 -2.30 18.13
C PRO A 12 -1.11 -0.93 17.53
N THR A 13 0.13 -0.49 17.66
CA THR A 13 0.58 0.80 17.10
C THR A 13 0.62 0.78 15.58
N LEU A 14 0.51 1.95 14.97
CA LEU A 14 0.58 2.17 13.52
C LEU A 14 1.95 2.70 13.09
N GLY A 15 2.40 2.22 11.93
CA GLY A 15 3.38 2.90 11.08
C GLY A 15 2.82 2.97 9.66
N VAL A 16 2.93 4.11 8.99
CA VAL A 16 2.38 4.28 7.64
C VAL A 16 3.48 4.80 6.72
N GLU A 17 3.65 4.12 5.59
CA GLU A 17 4.54 4.50 4.50
C GLU A 17 3.68 4.92 3.30
N TRP A 18 3.95 6.09 2.73
CA TRP A 18 3.23 6.63 1.58
C TRP A 18 4.21 7.07 0.50
N GLU A 19 4.22 6.32 -0.60
CA GLU A 19 5.11 6.56 -1.73
C GLU A 19 4.48 7.52 -2.74
N PHE A 20 5.29 8.44 -3.27
CA PHE A 20 4.90 9.41 -4.28
C PHE A 20 5.85 9.39 -5.47
N ALA A 21 5.28 9.57 -6.66
CA ALA A 21 6.04 9.94 -7.84
C ALA A 21 6.31 11.46 -7.84
N LEU A 22 7.49 11.84 -8.31
CA LEU A 22 7.85 13.22 -8.60
C LEU A 22 7.49 13.52 -10.06
N THR A 23 6.59 14.47 -10.29
CA THR A 23 6.16 14.86 -11.65
C THR A 23 6.55 16.29 -11.97
N ASP A 24 7.05 16.53 -13.19
CA ASP A 24 7.37 17.87 -13.67
C ASP A 24 6.09 18.70 -13.91
N LYS A 25 6.01 19.90 -13.32
CA LYS A 25 4.81 20.77 -13.39
C LYS A 25 4.41 21.16 -14.81
N VAL A 26 5.37 21.22 -15.74
CA VAL A 26 5.17 21.75 -17.10
C VAL A 26 4.76 20.66 -18.09
N THR A 27 5.22 19.43 -17.89
CA THR A 27 4.97 18.30 -18.80
C THR A 27 3.97 17.32 -18.22
N GLY A 28 3.92 17.20 -16.89
CA GLY A 28 3.20 16.18 -16.15
C GLY A 28 3.85 14.80 -16.25
N ASP A 29 5.08 14.68 -16.77
CA ASP A 29 5.82 13.41 -16.80
C ASP A 29 6.70 13.26 -15.56
N LEU A 30 7.28 12.07 -15.36
CA LEU A 30 8.14 11.79 -14.22
C LEU A 30 9.43 12.63 -14.25
N SER A 31 9.83 13.10 -13.07
CA SER A 31 11.00 13.93 -12.85
C SER A 31 12.02 13.19 -11.99
N ASN A 32 13.28 13.15 -12.44
CA ASN A 32 14.38 12.48 -11.70
C ASN A 32 15.01 13.39 -10.62
N SER A 33 14.20 14.23 -9.98
CA SER A 33 14.64 15.29 -9.05
C SER A 33 14.78 14.83 -7.60
N ALA A 34 14.64 13.54 -7.29
CA ALA A 34 14.72 13.05 -5.91
C ALA A 34 16.03 13.46 -5.23
N ALA A 35 17.17 13.34 -5.90
CA ALA A 35 18.46 13.71 -5.32
C ALA A 35 18.52 15.19 -4.88
N ALA A 36 17.94 16.11 -5.68
CA ALA A 36 17.87 17.52 -5.34
C ALA A 36 16.93 17.78 -4.16
N LEU A 37 15.78 17.09 -4.12
CA LEU A 37 14.85 17.13 -2.99
C LEU A 37 15.52 16.66 -1.70
N PHE A 38 16.23 15.53 -1.71
CA PHE A 38 16.93 15.02 -0.52
C PHE A 38 18.05 15.93 -0.05
N ALA A 39 18.77 16.59 -0.97
CA ALA A 39 19.75 17.60 -0.59
C ALA A 39 19.08 18.78 0.14
N ALA A 40 17.95 19.27 -0.38
CA ALA A 40 17.18 20.34 0.23
C ALA A 40 16.59 19.95 1.60
N VAL A 41 16.12 18.70 1.76
CA VAL A 41 15.67 18.16 3.06
C VAL A 41 16.81 18.17 4.06
N GLY A 42 18.00 17.68 3.69
CA GLY A 42 19.16 17.65 4.59
C GLY A 42 19.66 19.03 4.99
N GLU A 43 19.54 20.02 4.10
CA GLU A 43 19.96 21.40 4.36
C GLU A 43 18.96 22.17 5.24
N HIS A 44 17.67 22.06 4.95
CA HIS A 44 16.64 22.92 5.55
C HIS A 44 15.83 22.23 6.66
N HIS A 45 15.72 20.90 6.64
CA HIS A 45 14.90 20.11 7.57
C HIS A 45 15.60 18.82 8.03
N PRO A 46 16.83 18.88 8.58
CA PRO A 46 17.60 17.69 8.96
C PRO A 46 16.86 16.78 9.95
N ASP A 47 16.02 17.33 10.82
CA ASP A 47 15.22 16.56 11.79
C ASP A 47 14.17 15.65 11.14
N HIS A 48 13.78 15.93 9.89
CA HIS A 48 12.81 15.12 9.12
C HIS A 48 13.49 14.12 8.17
N ALA A 49 14.82 14.12 8.06
CA ALA A 49 15.54 13.24 7.14
C ALA A 49 15.31 11.74 7.45
N GLY A 50 14.98 11.39 8.70
CA GLY A 50 14.64 10.03 9.10
C GLY A 50 13.21 9.58 8.78
N LYS A 51 12.36 10.48 8.23
CA LYS A 51 10.97 10.21 7.83
C LYS A 51 10.76 10.28 6.32
N ILE A 52 11.78 10.70 5.58
CA ILE A 52 11.72 10.90 4.13
C ILE A 52 12.77 9.97 3.54
N HIS A 53 12.33 8.94 2.82
CA HIS A 53 13.17 7.85 2.37
C HIS A 53 13.38 7.86 0.86
N LYS A 54 14.63 7.59 0.46
CA LYS A 54 15.00 7.35 -0.94
C LYS A 54 14.51 5.98 -1.36
N GLU A 55 13.89 5.92 -2.52
CA GLU A 55 13.47 4.66 -3.12
C GLU A 55 14.31 4.25 -4.33
N LEU A 56 14.02 3.06 -4.86
CA LEU A 56 14.70 2.43 -6.02
C LEU A 56 14.89 3.39 -7.20
N LEU A 57 13.90 4.25 -7.47
CA LEU A 57 13.87 5.15 -8.63
C LEU A 57 14.16 6.59 -8.22
N ARG A 58 14.88 7.32 -9.08
CA ARG A 58 15.20 8.76 -8.85
C ARG A 58 13.98 9.69 -8.97
N ASN A 59 12.81 9.13 -9.25
CA ASN A 59 11.54 9.82 -9.39
C ASN A 59 10.58 9.53 -8.23
N THR A 60 11.05 8.89 -7.15
CA THR A 60 10.22 8.50 -6.01
C THR A 60 10.70 9.17 -4.72
N VAL A 61 9.74 9.52 -3.87
CA VAL A 61 9.94 9.84 -2.47
C VAL A 61 8.95 9.05 -1.63
N GLU A 62 9.39 8.48 -0.52
CA GLU A 62 8.54 7.81 0.45
C GLU A 62 8.49 8.64 1.75
N LEU A 63 7.28 8.85 2.26
CA LEU A 63 7.05 9.48 3.56
C LEU A 63 6.66 8.42 4.57
N VAL A 64 7.32 8.41 5.72
CA VAL A 64 7.16 7.39 6.76
C VAL A 64 6.86 8.06 8.09
N THR A 65 5.83 7.57 8.79
CA THR A 65 5.49 8.08 10.12
C THR A 65 6.50 7.64 11.19
N GLY A 66 6.44 8.30 12.35
CA GLY A 66 6.85 7.63 13.60
C GLY A 66 5.95 6.43 13.95
N ILE A 67 6.13 5.89 15.15
CA ILE A 67 5.21 4.89 15.73
C ILE A 67 4.03 5.64 16.36
N CYS A 68 2.85 5.50 15.77
CA CYS A 68 1.63 6.21 16.18
C CYS A 68 0.67 5.29 16.92
N ARG A 69 -0.19 5.83 17.80
CA ARG A 69 -1.20 5.07 18.54
C ARG A 69 -2.58 5.08 17.88
N THR A 70 -2.87 6.12 17.09
CA THR A 70 -4.17 6.31 16.44
C THR A 70 -4.00 6.62 14.96
N THR A 71 -5.06 6.44 14.18
CA THR A 71 -5.06 6.83 12.77
C THR A 71 -4.90 8.33 12.62
N GLY A 72 -5.60 9.14 13.43
CA GLY A 72 -5.46 10.60 13.41
C GLY A 72 -4.03 11.08 13.63
N GLU A 73 -3.30 10.46 14.57
CA GLU A 73 -1.88 10.75 14.82
C GLU A 73 -1.00 10.44 13.61
N ALA A 74 -1.18 9.26 13.00
CA ALA A 74 -0.41 8.87 11.81
C ALA A 74 -0.64 9.82 10.62
N ILE A 75 -1.89 10.25 10.41
CA ILE A 75 -2.25 11.16 9.32
C ILE A 75 -1.74 12.58 9.58
N ALA A 76 -1.76 13.05 10.83
CA ALA A 76 -1.15 14.33 11.20
C ALA A 76 0.37 14.32 10.93
N ASP A 77 1.06 13.26 11.36
CA ASP A 77 2.52 13.09 11.18
C ASP A 77 2.92 13.08 9.69
N LEU A 78 2.18 12.35 8.85
CA LEU A 78 2.38 12.35 7.40
C LEU A 78 2.07 13.71 6.77
N THR A 79 1.00 14.38 7.20
CA THR A 79 0.58 15.66 6.61
C THR A 79 1.60 16.76 6.91
N ASP A 80 2.19 16.76 8.10
CA ASP A 80 3.28 17.66 8.47
C ASP A 80 4.50 17.44 7.56
N THR A 81 4.92 16.17 7.41
CA THR A 81 6.05 15.81 6.53
C THR A 81 5.76 16.14 5.06
N LEU A 82 4.53 15.88 4.60
CA LEU A 82 4.06 16.21 3.25
C LEU A 82 4.12 17.71 2.99
N GLY A 83 3.72 18.55 3.96
CA GLY A 83 3.78 20.01 3.86
C GLY A 83 5.21 20.51 3.62
N ILE A 84 6.19 19.93 4.33
CA ILE A 84 7.62 20.23 4.14
C ILE A 84 8.06 19.84 2.74
N VAL A 85 7.81 18.60 2.33
CA VAL A 85 8.25 18.09 1.02
C VAL A 85 7.65 18.92 -0.12
N ARG A 86 6.36 19.27 -0.03
CA ARG A 86 5.71 20.16 -1.02
C ARG A 86 6.36 21.53 -1.10
N GLY A 87 6.72 22.12 0.05
CA GLY A 87 7.44 23.39 0.09
C GLY A 87 8.80 23.32 -0.61
N LEU A 88 9.49 22.18 -0.51
CA LEU A 88 10.79 21.96 -1.13
C LEU A 88 10.71 21.56 -2.62
N THR A 89 9.62 20.94 -3.08
CA THR A 89 9.44 20.59 -4.50
C THR A 89 9.00 21.78 -5.36
N GLU A 90 8.37 22.80 -4.77
CA GLU A 90 7.92 24.01 -5.47
C GLU A 90 9.06 24.72 -6.24
N PRO A 91 10.21 25.10 -5.62
CA PRO A 91 11.32 25.73 -6.34
C PRO A 91 12.00 24.80 -7.35
N LEU A 92 11.81 23.47 -7.23
CA LEU A 92 12.32 22.48 -8.18
C LEU A 92 11.42 22.32 -9.41
N GLY A 93 10.25 22.97 -9.44
CA GLY A 93 9.29 22.82 -10.54
C GLY A 93 8.60 21.45 -10.56
N VAL A 94 8.50 20.78 -9.41
CA VAL A 94 8.01 19.40 -9.28
C VAL A 94 6.77 19.35 -8.37
N ASP A 95 5.78 18.56 -8.77
CA ASP A 95 4.64 18.18 -7.95
C ASP A 95 4.79 16.74 -7.42
N LEU A 96 4.11 16.45 -6.31
CA LEU A 96 3.95 15.09 -5.80
C LEU A 96 2.69 14.46 -6.41
N TYR A 97 2.84 13.26 -6.97
CA TYR A 97 1.76 12.48 -7.56
C TYR A 97 1.57 11.18 -6.77
N GLY A 98 0.44 11.07 -6.07
CA GLY A 98 0.08 9.91 -5.24
C GLY A 98 -0.92 9.01 -5.96
N ALA A 99 -0.44 7.96 -6.63
CA ALA A 99 -1.30 6.93 -7.23
C ALA A 99 -0.46 5.69 -7.59
N GLY A 100 -1.13 4.55 -7.81
CA GLY A 100 -0.48 3.27 -8.02
C GLY A 100 0.43 3.19 -9.24
N THR A 101 0.13 3.93 -10.30
CA THR A 101 0.93 4.04 -11.53
C THR A 101 0.81 5.44 -12.13
N HIS A 102 1.80 5.80 -12.96
CA HIS A 102 1.74 7.01 -13.75
C HIS A 102 1.01 6.74 -15.09
N PRO A 103 0.08 7.60 -15.55
CA PRO A 103 -0.81 7.26 -16.67
C PRO A 103 -0.09 7.07 -18.01
N PHE A 104 1.00 7.80 -18.25
CA PHE A 104 1.68 7.83 -19.56
C PHE A 104 3.20 7.74 -19.53
N ALA A 105 3.81 7.66 -18.34
CA ALA A 105 5.28 7.62 -18.27
C ALA A 105 5.80 6.36 -18.94
N GLN A 106 6.92 6.49 -19.64
CA GLN A 106 7.60 5.34 -20.23
C GLN A 106 8.65 4.80 -19.26
N TYR A 107 8.56 3.50 -18.97
CA TYR A 107 9.54 2.81 -18.12
C TYR A 107 10.96 2.82 -18.69
N SER A 108 11.08 2.82 -20.02
CA SER A 108 12.35 2.74 -20.75
C SER A 108 13.25 3.96 -20.59
N THR A 109 12.72 5.10 -20.13
CA THR A 109 13.44 6.37 -20.00
C THR A 109 13.81 6.72 -18.55
N GLN A 110 13.50 5.84 -17.59
CA GLN A 110 13.66 6.14 -16.17
C GLN A 110 15.06 5.80 -15.64
N LEU A 111 15.53 6.59 -14.68
CA LEU A 111 16.87 6.47 -14.09
C LEU A 111 16.81 5.86 -12.69
N LEU A 112 17.70 4.92 -12.44
CA LEU A 112 17.82 4.21 -11.16
C LEU A 112 18.62 5.02 -10.15
N THR A 113 18.24 4.95 -8.88
CA THR A 113 19.07 5.45 -7.78
C THR A 113 20.38 4.66 -7.75
N GLU A 114 21.51 5.36 -7.58
CA GLU A 114 22.82 4.70 -7.50
C GLU A 114 22.91 3.81 -6.25
N GLY A 115 23.14 2.51 -6.45
CA GLY A 115 23.31 1.52 -5.38
C GLY A 115 23.45 0.10 -5.94
N HIS A 116 24.37 -0.71 -5.38
CA HIS A 116 24.66 -2.06 -5.89
C HIS A 116 23.43 -2.99 -5.85
N ARG A 117 22.61 -2.88 -4.79
CA ARG A 117 21.40 -3.70 -4.57
C ARG A 117 20.34 -3.56 -5.66
N TYR A 118 20.21 -2.36 -6.25
CA TYR A 118 19.17 -2.06 -7.22
C TYR A 118 19.51 -2.53 -8.64
N ALA A 119 20.78 -2.46 -9.01
CA ALA A 119 21.27 -3.00 -10.28
C ALA A 119 21.09 -4.52 -10.34
N GLU A 120 21.37 -5.22 -9.24
CA GLU A 120 21.17 -6.66 -9.12
C GLU A 120 19.69 -7.07 -9.21
N LEU A 121 18.79 -6.33 -8.55
CA LEU A 121 17.35 -6.57 -8.67
C LEU A 121 16.88 -6.49 -10.12
N ILE A 122 17.33 -5.49 -10.87
CA ILE A 122 16.94 -5.30 -12.28
C ILE A 122 17.57 -6.34 -13.19
N GLU A 123 18.82 -6.73 -12.93
CA GLU A 123 19.45 -7.82 -13.67
C GLU A 123 18.74 -9.16 -13.42
N ARG A 124 18.27 -9.40 -12.20
CA ARG A 124 17.52 -10.62 -11.85
C ARG A 124 16.11 -10.65 -12.46
N THR A 125 15.44 -9.51 -12.54
CA THR A 125 13.99 -9.42 -12.86
C THR A 125 13.71 -8.94 -14.29
N GLN A 126 14.74 -8.44 -14.99
CA GLN A 126 14.75 -8.06 -16.40
C GLN A 126 13.50 -7.29 -16.82
N TRP A 127 12.66 -7.90 -17.67
CA TRP A 127 11.50 -7.27 -18.28
C TRP A 127 10.55 -6.66 -17.24
N TRP A 128 10.20 -7.43 -16.20
CA TRP A 128 9.26 -7.00 -15.19
C TRP A 128 9.86 -5.97 -14.23
N GLY A 129 11.11 -6.16 -13.82
CA GLY A 129 11.79 -5.20 -12.95
C GLY A 129 11.89 -3.81 -13.54
N ARG A 130 12.20 -3.72 -14.84
CA ARG A 130 12.30 -2.44 -15.55
C ARG A 130 10.97 -1.69 -15.62
N GLN A 131 9.84 -2.38 -15.42
CA GLN A 131 8.52 -1.78 -15.46
C GLN A 131 8.01 -1.33 -14.08
N MET A 132 8.77 -1.45 -12.99
CA MET A 132 8.29 -1.16 -11.63
C MET A 132 8.19 0.34 -11.31
N LEU A 133 7.46 1.11 -12.15
CA LEU A 133 6.99 2.46 -11.86
C LEU A 133 5.65 2.39 -11.12
N ILE A 134 5.71 1.84 -9.91
CA ILE A 134 4.55 1.63 -9.07
C ILE A 134 4.79 2.26 -7.71
N TRP A 135 3.73 2.80 -7.12
CA TRP A 135 3.76 3.43 -5.80
C TRP A 135 2.64 2.90 -4.92
N GLY A 136 2.92 2.65 -3.65
CA GLY A 136 2.01 2.03 -2.71
C GLY A 136 1.78 2.84 -1.45
N VAL A 137 0.86 2.32 -0.64
CA VAL A 137 0.76 2.63 0.77
C VAL A 137 1.01 1.34 1.54
N HIS A 138 1.91 1.41 2.53
CA HIS A 138 2.16 0.31 3.44
C HIS A 138 1.71 0.70 4.85
N VAL A 139 0.98 -0.19 5.51
CA VAL A 139 0.48 0.03 6.88
C VAL A 139 1.00 -1.09 7.77
N HIS A 140 1.82 -0.71 8.73
CA HIS A 140 2.27 -1.56 9.82
C HIS A 140 1.30 -1.48 10.98
N VAL A 141 0.88 -2.64 11.51
CA VAL A 141 0.14 -2.72 12.76
C VAL A 141 0.88 -3.61 13.75
N GLY A 142 1.13 -3.10 14.95
CA GLY A 142 1.85 -3.79 16.02
C GLY A 142 1.14 -5.06 16.47
N ILE A 143 1.89 -6.15 16.65
CA ILE A 143 1.41 -7.44 17.15
C ILE A 143 2.23 -7.86 18.35
N SER A 144 1.56 -8.26 19.43
CA SER A 144 2.19 -8.54 20.72
C SER A 144 3.04 -9.81 20.75
N HIS A 145 2.74 -10.78 19.89
CA HIS A 145 3.41 -12.08 19.91
C HIS A 145 3.39 -12.76 18.54
N ARG A 146 4.47 -13.46 18.19
CA ARG A 146 4.64 -14.12 16.88
C ARG A 146 3.53 -15.13 16.55
N ASP A 147 3.03 -15.85 17.55
CA ASP A 147 1.98 -16.88 17.37
C ASP A 147 0.65 -16.30 16.87
N LYS A 148 0.45 -14.99 17.00
CA LYS A 148 -0.73 -14.28 16.49
C LYS A 148 -0.58 -13.84 15.02
N VAL A 149 0.65 -13.77 14.52
CA VAL A 149 0.96 -13.16 13.22
C VAL A 149 0.33 -13.94 12.07
N LEU A 150 0.60 -15.25 11.96
CA LEU A 150 0.10 -16.06 10.85
C LEU A 150 -1.44 -16.19 10.85
N PRO A 151 -2.12 -16.47 11.98
CA PRO A 151 -3.59 -16.53 12.00
C PRO A 151 -4.26 -15.21 11.58
N ILE A 152 -3.73 -14.07 12.05
CA ILE A 152 -4.26 -12.75 11.68
C ILE A 152 -3.98 -12.48 10.20
N LEU A 153 -2.76 -12.71 9.74
CA LEU A 153 -2.36 -12.51 8.34
C LEU A 153 -3.22 -13.34 7.38
N ASP A 154 -3.41 -14.63 7.65
CA ASP A 154 -4.23 -15.51 6.82
C ASP A 154 -5.70 -15.08 6.79
N SER A 155 -6.22 -14.55 7.89
CA SER A 155 -7.59 -14.04 7.95
C SER A 155 -7.74 -12.69 7.25
N LEU A 156 -6.72 -11.82 7.30
CA LEU A 156 -6.67 -10.57 6.55
C LEU A 156 -6.76 -10.78 5.04
N LEU A 157 -6.31 -11.92 4.52
CA LEU A 157 -6.45 -12.25 3.09
C LEU A 157 -7.91 -12.30 2.63
N ASN A 158 -8.87 -12.52 3.54
CA ASN A 158 -10.30 -12.44 3.20
C ASN A 158 -10.75 -10.99 2.90
N TYR A 159 -10.06 -10.00 3.47
CA TYR A 159 -10.33 -8.57 3.29
C TYR A 159 -9.40 -7.89 2.29
N TYR A 160 -8.44 -8.65 1.72
CA TYR A 160 -7.59 -8.20 0.62
C TYR A 160 -8.37 -7.50 -0.50
N PRO A 161 -9.47 -8.09 -1.06
CA PRO A 161 -10.15 -7.46 -2.17
C PRO A 161 -10.82 -6.14 -1.78
N HIS A 162 -11.26 -5.98 -0.53
CA HIS A 162 -11.85 -4.73 -0.01
C HIS A 162 -10.81 -3.61 0.03
N LEU A 163 -9.62 -3.90 0.58
CA LEU A 163 -8.51 -2.95 0.66
C LEU A 163 -8.02 -2.55 -0.74
N LEU A 164 -7.87 -3.51 -1.65
CA LEU A 164 -7.43 -3.22 -3.01
C LEU A 164 -8.49 -2.44 -3.79
N ALA A 165 -9.77 -2.77 -3.66
CA ALA A 165 -10.86 -2.08 -4.35
C ALA A 165 -10.98 -0.61 -3.94
N LEU A 166 -10.86 -0.32 -2.63
CA LEU A 166 -10.89 1.04 -2.09
C LEU A 166 -9.68 1.87 -2.52
N SER A 167 -8.49 1.26 -2.49
CA SER A 167 -7.22 1.96 -2.80
C SER A 167 -6.92 2.09 -4.29
N SER A 168 -7.58 1.33 -5.15
CA SER A 168 -7.29 1.26 -6.59
C SER A 168 -7.17 2.64 -7.24
N SER A 169 -5.97 2.93 -7.75
CA SER A 169 -5.63 4.24 -8.34
C SER A 169 -4.69 4.10 -9.54
N SER A 170 -4.57 2.91 -10.13
CA SER A 170 -3.67 2.64 -11.25
C SER A 170 -4.38 2.08 -12.50
N PRO A 171 -5.39 2.78 -13.07
CA PRO A 171 -6.11 2.27 -14.24
C PRO A 171 -5.31 2.35 -15.54
N MET A 172 -4.28 3.21 -15.59
CA MET A 172 -3.57 3.56 -16.81
C MET A 172 -2.09 3.20 -16.74
N TRP A 173 -1.54 2.80 -17.89
CA TRP A 173 -0.14 2.43 -18.03
C TRP A 173 0.35 2.73 -19.44
N ALA A 174 1.50 3.40 -19.56
CA ALA A 174 2.15 3.72 -20.83
C ALA A 174 1.22 4.37 -21.88
N GLY A 175 0.28 5.21 -21.44
CA GLY A 175 -0.63 5.97 -22.28
C GLY A 175 -1.92 5.23 -22.67
N ALA A 176 -2.16 4.05 -22.11
CA ALA A 176 -3.37 3.27 -22.33
C ALA A 176 -4.16 3.05 -21.03
N ASP A 177 -5.49 3.02 -21.14
CA ASP A 177 -6.33 2.42 -20.09
C ASP A 177 -6.14 0.89 -20.16
N THR A 178 -5.69 0.30 -19.07
CA THR A 178 -5.34 -1.12 -19.00
C THR A 178 -6.56 -2.03 -18.90
N GLY A 179 -7.72 -1.46 -18.58
CA GLY A 179 -8.91 -2.20 -18.17
C GLY A 179 -8.89 -2.67 -16.71
N TYR A 180 -7.78 -2.54 -15.98
CA TYR A 180 -7.71 -2.82 -14.54
C TYR A 180 -8.07 -1.59 -13.71
N ALA A 181 -8.52 -1.79 -12.47
CA ALA A 181 -8.66 -0.75 -11.46
C ALA A 181 -7.33 -0.52 -10.74
N SER A 182 -6.64 -1.61 -10.38
CA SER A 182 -5.25 -1.61 -9.93
C SER A 182 -4.38 -2.42 -10.89
N ASN A 183 -3.66 -1.74 -11.78
CA ASN A 183 -2.61 -2.36 -12.58
C ASN A 183 -1.34 -2.62 -11.74
N ARG A 184 -1.07 -1.80 -10.72
CA ARG A 184 0.06 -2.00 -9.79
C ARG A 184 0.05 -3.41 -9.19
N ALA A 185 -1.09 -3.87 -8.67
CA ALA A 185 -1.19 -5.21 -8.08
C ALA A 185 -0.83 -6.33 -9.08
N MET A 186 -1.20 -6.14 -10.36
CA MET A 186 -0.95 -7.11 -11.43
C MET A 186 0.50 -7.10 -11.92
N MET A 187 1.16 -5.93 -11.87
CA MET A 187 2.57 -5.78 -12.19
C MET A 187 3.46 -6.34 -11.08
N PHE A 188 3.17 -6.00 -9.82
CA PHE A 188 4.04 -6.35 -8.70
C PHE A 188 4.19 -7.86 -8.54
N GLN A 189 3.12 -8.63 -8.72
CA GLN A 189 3.12 -10.11 -8.61
C GLN A 189 3.95 -10.83 -9.70
N GLN A 190 4.49 -10.12 -10.69
CA GLN A 190 5.38 -10.74 -11.67
C GLN A 190 6.80 -10.96 -11.11
N LEU A 191 7.12 -10.37 -9.96
CA LEU A 191 8.41 -10.57 -9.30
C LEU A 191 8.41 -11.90 -8.51
N PRO A 192 9.53 -12.67 -8.52
CA PRO A 192 9.57 -14.03 -7.95
C PRO A 192 9.15 -14.18 -6.49
N THR A 193 9.37 -13.15 -5.67
CA THR A 193 9.05 -13.16 -4.23
C THR A 193 7.87 -12.26 -3.88
N ALA A 194 7.14 -11.77 -4.88
CA ALA A 194 6.04 -10.83 -4.70
C ALA A 194 4.67 -11.47 -4.92
N GLY A 195 3.65 -10.86 -4.32
CA GLY A 195 2.26 -11.30 -4.44
C GLY A 195 1.71 -11.87 -3.14
N LEU A 196 0.75 -12.78 -3.24
CA LEU A 196 0.07 -13.31 -2.06
C LEU A 196 1.04 -14.14 -1.20
N PRO A 197 0.98 -14.00 0.14
CA PRO A 197 1.76 -14.85 1.04
C PRO A 197 1.29 -16.31 0.94
N PHE A 198 2.18 -17.24 1.26
CA PHE A 198 1.78 -18.61 1.54
C PHE A 198 1.12 -18.69 2.92
N GLN A 199 0.16 -19.61 3.06
CA GLN A 199 -0.54 -19.85 4.33
C GLN A 199 0.15 -21.00 5.06
N PHE A 200 0.60 -20.75 6.28
CA PHE A 200 1.33 -21.71 7.12
C PHE A 200 0.55 -21.96 8.42
N GLU A 201 0.60 -23.19 8.92
CA GLU A 201 -0.06 -23.55 10.17
C GLU A 201 0.74 -23.11 11.40
N THR A 202 2.09 -23.09 11.30
CA THR A 202 2.97 -22.75 12.42
C THR A 202 4.09 -21.80 12.01
N TRP A 203 4.63 -21.08 12.99
CA TRP A 203 5.76 -20.16 12.78
C TRP A 203 7.00 -20.89 12.27
N GLU A 204 7.24 -22.11 12.73
CA GLU A 204 8.37 -22.94 12.31
C GLU A 204 8.30 -23.31 10.82
N GLN A 205 7.09 -23.45 10.25
CA GLN A 205 6.93 -23.64 8.81
C GLN A 205 7.33 -22.37 8.03
N PHE A 206 6.98 -21.20 8.54
CA PHE A 206 7.45 -19.93 7.99
C PHE A 206 8.98 -19.79 8.11
N GLU A 207 9.57 -20.15 9.25
CA GLU A 207 11.03 -20.17 9.42
C GLU A 207 11.72 -21.13 8.44
N SER A 208 11.15 -22.32 8.23
CA SER A 208 11.64 -23.27 7.23
C SER A 208 11.57 -22.71 5.82
N PHE A 209 10.44 -22.07 5.46
CA PHE A 209 10.31 -21.40 4.17
C PHE A 209 11.40 -20.34 3.97
N VAL A 210 11.62 -19.47 4.97
CA VAL A 210 12.67 -18.44 4.89
C VAL A 210 14.05 -19.08 4.75
N ALA A 211 14.33 -20.14 5.52
CA ALA A 211 15.60 -20.85 5.47
C ALA A 211 15.86 -21.47 4.09
N ASP A 212 14.84 -22.03 3.45
CA ASP A 212 14.93 -22.56 2.08
C ASP A 212 15.22 -21.44 1.08
N GLN A 213 14.51 -20.30 1.17
CA GLN A 213 14.71 -19.14 0.30
C GLN A 213 16.14 -18.57 0.41
N MET A 214 16.69 -18.47 1.63
CA MET A 214 18.08 -18.04 1.84
C MET A 214 19.09 -19.08 1.36
N THR A 215 18.87 -20.37 1.64
CA THR A 215 19.79 -21.44 1.24
C THR A 215 19.91 -21.56 -0.28
N THR A 216 18.81 -21.33 -0.99
CA THR A 216 18.75 -21.36 -2.46
C THR A 216 19.18 -20.05 -3.12
N GLY A 217 19.43 -18.99 -2.35
CA GLY A 217 19.78 -17.66 -2.89
C GLY A 217 18.62 -16.93 -3.56
N ILE A 218 17.36 -17.30 -3.27
CA ILE A 218 16.20 -16.54 -3.75
C ILE A 218 16.13 -15.18 -3.05
N ILE A 219 16.50 -15.13 -1.77
CA ILE A 219 16.63 -13.90 -0.98
C ILE A 219 17.95 -13.91 -0.20
N ASP A 220 18.57 -12.74 -0.06
CA ASP A 220 19.70 -12.56 0.86
C ASP A 220 19.25 -12.05 2.24
N HIS A 221 18.10 -11.38 2.27
CA HIS A 221 17.54 -10.75 3.46
C HIS A 221 16.04 -11.02 3.54
N LEU A 222 15.51 -11.12 4.77
CA LEU A 222 14.09 -11.38 5.01
C LEU A 222 13.17 -10.33 4.34
N ASN A 223 13.61 -9.07 4.31
CA ASN A 223 12.86 -7.97 3.69
C ASN A 223 12.73 -8.05 2.16
N GLU A 224 13.38 -9.03 1.51
CA GLU A 224 13.20 -9.33 0.08
C GLU A 224 12.01 -10.25 -0.21
N ILE A 225 11.35 -10.76 0.82
CA ILE A 225 10.01 -11.34 0.71
C ILE A 225 9.04 -10.18 0.50
N ARG A 226 8.54 -10.06 -0.73
CA ARG A 226 7.72 -8.95 -1.22
C ARG A 226 6.24 -9.29 -1.20
N TRP A 227 5.79 -10.04 -0.19
CA TRP A 227 4.39 -10.39 -0.08
C TRP A 227 3.51 -9.16 0.14
N ASP A 228 2.28 -9.23 -0.37
CA ASP A 228 1.30 -8.16 -0.28
C ASP A 228 0.83 -7.93 1.18
N ILE A 229 0.91 -8.97 2.02
CA ILE A 229 0.81 -8.88 3.47
C ILE A 229 1.92 -9.75 4.04
N ARG A 230 2.72 -9.22 4.97
CA ARG A 230 3.87 -9.97 5.51
C ARG A 230 4.10 -9.71 7.00
N PRO A 231 4.73 -10.67 7.71
CA PRO A 231 5.36 -10.39 8.98
C PRO A 231 6.51 -9.41 8.82
N SER A 232 6.66 -8.48 9.77
CA SER A 232 7.90 -7.71 9.97
C SER A 232 8.44 -7.98 11.36
N PRO A 233 9.29 -9.02 11.54
CA PRO A 233 9.71 -9.47 12.85
C PRO A 233 10.52 -8.44 13.64
N HIS A 234 11.40 -7.70 12.98
CA HIS A 234 12.21 -6.64 13.60
C HIS A 234 11.39 -5.43 14.08
N LEU A 235 10.19 -5.25 13.54
CA LEU A 235 9.27 -4.18 13.95
C LEU A 235 8.14 -4.72 14.85
N GLY A 236 8.04 -6.03 15.02
CA GLY A 236 6.93 -6.66 15.74
C GLY A 236 5.56 -6.37 15.13
N THR A 237 5.45 -6.30 13.80
CA THR A 237 4.22 -5.86 13.10
C THR A 237 3.77 -6.87 12.04
N ILE A 238 2.50 -6.78 11.66
CA ILE A 238 2.03 -7.20 10.33
C ILE A 238 2.05 -5.97 9.44
N GLU A 239 2.64 -6.11 8.26
CA GLU A 239 2.73 -5.07 7.25
C GLU A 239 1.78 -5.38 6.10
N VAL A 240 0.82 -4.48 5.87
CA VAL A 240 -0.18 -4.56 4.80
C VAL A 240 0.26 -3.67 3.64
N ARG A 241 0.64 -4.29 2.52
CA ARG A 241 1.19 -3.63 1.30
C ARG A 241 0.27 -3.74 0.09
N VAL A 242 -0.98 -4.12 0.33
CA VAL A 242 -2.02 -4.35 -0.69
C VAL A 242 -2.33 -3.08 -1.48
N CYS A 243 -2.31 -1.93 -0.81
CA CYS A 243 -2.87 -0.69 -1.33
C CYS A 243 -2.02 -0.06 -2.44
N ASP A 244 -2.68 0.43 -3.48
CA ASP A 244 -2.05 1.40 -4.39
C ASP A 244 -1.75 2.72 -3.65
N GLY A 245 -0.90 3.55 -4.23
CA GLY A 245 -0.69 4.93 -3.77
C GLY A 245 -2.02 5.69 -3.69
N MET A 246 -2.19 6.48 -2.64
CA MET A 246 -3.39 7.29 -2.44
C MET A 246 -3.21 8.70 -2.97
N THR A 247 -4.29 9.31 -3.48
CA THR A 247 -4.23 10.66 -4.07
C THR A 247 -4.34 11.76 -3.03
N ASN A 248 -4.85 11.48 -1.82
CA ASN A 248 -5.11 12.48 -0.80
C ASN A 248 -5.13 11.89 0.62
N PRO A 249 -4.89 12.71 1.66
CA PRO A 249 -4.87 12.26 3.05
C PRO A 249 -6.22 11.74 3.57
N THR A 250 -7.35 12.22 3.04
CA THR A 250 -8.69 11.80 3.50
C THR A 250 -8.95 10.33 3.16
N GLU A 251 -8.62 9.91 1.94
CA GLU A 251 -8.77 8.50 1.53
C GLU A 251 -7.72 7.59 2.18
N LEU A 252 -6.49 8.09 2.34
CA LEU A 252 -5.45 7.40 3.11
C LEU A 252 -5.91 7.13 4.54
N SER A 253 -6.44 8.14 5.22
CA SER A 253 -6.97 8.07 6.58
C SER A 253 -8.04 6.98 6.72
N ALA A 254 -8.99 6.92 5.80
CA ALA A 254 -10.04 5.92 5.80
C ALA A 254 -9.51 4.49 5.69
N VAL A 255 -8.56 4.27 4.77
CA VAL A 255 -8.00 2.93 4.54
C VAL A 255 -7.06 2.51 5.68
N VAL A 256 -6.28 3.43 6.25
CA VAL A 256 -5.46 3.15 7.45
C VAL A 256 -6.35 2.80 8.64
N ALA A 257 -7.45 3.53 8.87
CA ALA A 257 -8.41 3.21 9.93
C ALA A 257 -9.06 1.83 9.74
N LEU A 258 -9.45 1.48 8.51
CA LEU A 258 -10.01 0.16 8.19
C LEU A 258 -9.01 -0.96 8.48
N ILE A 259 -7.75 -0.82 8.05
CA ILE A 259 -6.68 -1.80 8.32
C ILE A 259 -6.45 -1.94 9.83
N HIS A 260 -6.34 -0.82 10.54
CA HIS A 260 -6.13 -0.82 11.98
C HIS A 260 -7.28 -1.53 12.72
N CYS A 261 -8.53 -1.21 12.37
CA CYS A 261 -9.71 -1.85 12.96
C CYS A 261 -9.78 -3.34 12.65
N LEU A 262 -9.47 -3.76 11.43
CA LEU A 262 -9.46 -5.17 11.03
C LEU A 262 -8.43 -5.97 11.83
N VAL A 263 -7.19 -5.49 11.93
CA VAL A 263 -6.15 -6.19 12.68
C VAL A 263 -6.52 -6.31 14.16
N VAL A 264 -7.02 -5.24 14.76
CA VAL A 264 -7.42 -5.22 16.17
C VAL A 264 -8.64 -6.10 16.44
N ASP A 265 -9.63 -6.13 15.54
CA ASP A 265 -10.77 -7.05 15.62
C ASP A 265 -10.31 -8.51 15.58
N LEU A 266 -9.46 -8.86 14.61
CA LEU A 266 -8.93 -10.22 14.45
C LEU A 266 -8.08 -10.64 15.64
N ASP A 267 -7.23 -9.76 16.18
CA ASP A 267 -6.43 -10.03 17.38
C ASP A 267 -7.31 -10.32 18.60
N ARG A 268 -8.39 -9.56 18.79
CA ARG A 268 -9.33 -9.76 19.91
C ARG A 268 -10.06 -11.08 19.80
N ARG A 269 -10.58 -11.39 18.62
CA ARG A 269 -11.30 -12.65 18.35
C ARG A 269 -10.39 -13.85 18.58
N LEU A 270 -9.15 -13.78 18.08
CA LEU A 270 -8.14 -14.82 18.32
C LEU A 270 -7.82 -14.95 19.81
N THR A 271 -7.62 -13.83 20.52
CA THR A 271 -7.34 -13.82 21.97
C THR A 271 -8.52 -14.37 22.78
N ALA A 272 -9.76 -14.19 22.30
CA ALA A 272 -10.97 -14.78 22.88
C ALA A 272 -11.11 -16.29 22.60
N GLY A 273 -10.17 -16.90 21.88
CA GLY A 273 -10.15 -18.33 21.55
C GLY A 273 -10.92 -18.70 20.29
N GLU A 274 -11.35 -17.72 19.49
CA GLU A 274 -11.94 -18.01 18.18
C GLU A 274 -10.90 -18.53 17.20
N LYS A 275 -11.27 -19.53 16.41
CA LYS A 275 -10.53 -19.87 15.20
C LYS A 275 -10.90 -18.83 14.13
N LEU A 276 -9.92 -18.03 13.72
CA LEU A 276 -10.14 -17.02 12.68
C LEU A 276 -10.50 -17.69 11.33
N PRO A 277 -11.46 -17.14 10.58
CA PRO A 277 -11.84 -17.68 9.28
C PRO A 277 -10.74 -17.40 8.25
N THR A 278 -10.48 -18.37 7.39
CA THR A 278 -9.55 -18.28 6.27
C THR A 278 -10.19 -18.85 5.01
N MET A 279 -9.68 -18.46 3.84
CA MET A 279 -10.05 -19.04 2.57
C MET A 279 -8.94 -19.92 2.00
N ALA A 280 -9.32 -20.81 1.09
CA ALA A 280 -8.35 -21.58 0.33
C ALA A 280 -7.54 -20.66 -0.61
N PRO A 281 -6.25 -20.97 -0.87
CA PRO A 281 -5.36 -20.09 -1.63
C PRO A 281 -5.89 -19.68 -3.02
N TRP A 282 -6.59 -20.58 -3.72
CA TRP A 282 -7.14 -20.31 -5.04
C TRP A 282 -8.31 -19.31 -5.01
N LEU A 283 -9.08 -19.24 -3.91
CA LEU A 283 -10.13 -18.23 -3.74
C LEU A 283 -9.52 -16.86 -3.43
N VAL A 284 -8.47 -16.83 -2.60
CA VAL A 284 -7.70 -15.60 -2.31
C VAL A 284 -7.07 -15.05 -3.60
N GLN A 285 -6.47 -15.93 -4.41
CA GLN A 285 -5.91 -15.58 -5.71
C GLN A 285 -6.95 -14.99 -6.66
N GLU A 286 -8.12 -15.63 -6.77
CA GLU A 286 -9.23 -15.14 -7.57
C GLU A 286 -9.70 -13.76 -7.07
N ASN A 287 -9.88 -13.57 -5.77
CA ASN A 287 -10.28 -12.30 -5.19
C ASN A 287 -9.28 -11.17 -5.46
N LYS A 288 -7.98 -11.45 -5.36
CA LYS A 288 -6.93 -10.49 -5.76
C LYS A 288 -7.15 -10.04 -7.20
N TRP A 289 -7.36 -10.99 -8.12
CA TRP A 289 -7.59 -10.66 -9.52
C TRP A 289 -8.89 -9.88 -9.74
N ARG A 290 -10.00 -10.29 -9.12
CA ARG A 290 -11.31 -9.61 -9.25
C ARG A 290 -11.24 -8.18 -8.75
N ALA A 291 -10.64 -7.95 -7.58
CA ALA A 291 -10.47 -6.60 -7.04
C ALA A 291 -9.54 -5.75 -7.91
N ALA A 292 -8.40 -6.31 -8.35
CA ALA A 292 -7.50 -5.61 -9.27
C ALA A 292 -8.20 -5.21 -10.58
N ARG A 293 -9.07 -6.08 -11.12
CA ARG A 293 -9.73 -5.88 -12.41
C ARG A 293 -10.94 -4.95 -12.32
N TYR A 294 -11.78 -5.10 -11.31
CA TYR A 294 -13.09 -4.46 -11.23
C TYR A 294 -13.17 -3.36 -10.16
N GLY A 295 -12.22 -3.28 -9.22
CA GLY A 295 -12.23 -2.27 -8.17
C GLY A 295 -13.50 -2.38 -7.30
N LEU A 296 -14.17 -1.25 -7.08
CA LEU A 296 -15.41 -1.18 -6.29
C LEU A 296 -16.60 -1.92 -6.95
N ASP A 297 -16.49 -2.27 -8.23
CA ASP A 297 -17.50 -3.03 -8.96
C ASP A 297 -17.29 -4.57 -8.85
N ALA A 298 -16.32 -5.01 -8.03
CA ALA A 298 -15.98 -6.42 -7.88
C ALA A 298 -17.03 -7.21 -7.07
N ILE A 299 -17.46 -8.36 -7.60
CA ILE A 299 -18.14 -9.39 -6.83
C ILE A 299 -17.08 -10.28 -6.20
N VAL A 300 -16.96 -10.25 -4.88
CA VAL A 300 -15.89 -10.90 -4.12
C VAL A 300 -16.41 -12.13 -3.38
N ILE A 301 -15.54 -13.11 -3.22
CA ILE A 301 -15.79 -14.31 -2.44
C ILE A 301 -15.50 -14.00 -0.96
N LEU A 302 -16.44 -14.23 -0.07
CA LEU A 302 -16.36 -13.78 1.32
C LEU A 302 -15.86 -14.84 2.29
N ASP A 303 -16.03 -16.11 1.95
CA ASP A 303 -15.78 -17.23 2.86
C ASP A 303 -15.42 -18.52 2.12
N SER A 304 -15.07 -19.56 2.89
CA SER A 304 -14.75 -20.89 2.41
C SER A 304 -15.96 -21.67 1.88
N ALA A 305 -17.18 -21.16 2.08
CA ALA A 305 -18.42 -21.71 1.49
C ALA A 305 -18.71 -21.10 0.11
N CYS A 306 -17.82 -20.22 -0.39
CA CYS A 306 -17.95 -19.53 -1.67
C CYS A 306 -19.15 -18.58 -1.73
N THR A 307 -19.55 -17.97 -0.60
CA THR A 307 -20.53 -16.88 -0.61
C THR A 307 -19.96 -15.69 -1.38
N GLU A 308 -20.73 -15.13 -2.30
CA GLU A 308 -20.31 -13.99 -3.13
C GLU A 308 -21.20 -12.77 -2.90
N ARG A 309 -20.59 -11.57 -2.83
CA ARG A 309 -21.30 -10.28 -2.77
C ARG A 309 -20.54 -9.18 -3.49
N LEU A 310 -21.23 -8.11 -3.84
CA LEU A 310 -20.57 -6.88 -4.28
C LEU A 310 -19.71 -6.33 -3.12
N VAL A 311 -18.46 -5.98 -3.39
CA VAL A 311 -17.52 -5.52 -2.36
C VAL A 311 -18.02 -4.32 -1.57
N THR A 312 -18.78 -3.42 -2.22
CA THR A 312 -19.35 -2.23 -1.56
C THR A 312 -20.51 -2.55 -0.62
N GLU A 313 -21.29 -3.59 -0.91
CA GLU A 313 -22.35 -4.07 -0.02
C GLU A 313 -21.75 -4.73 1.21
N ASP A 314 -20.72 -5.55 1.03
CA ASP A 314 -20.03 -6.20 2.16
C ASP A 314 -19.25 -5.19 3.01
N LEU A 315 -18.65 -4.17 2.38
CA LEU A 315 -18.02 -3.05 3.08
C LEU A 315 -19.00 -2.32 4.01
N HIS A 316 -20.27 -2.14 3.61
CA HIS A 316 -21.27 -1.49 4.45
C HIS A 316 -21.47 -2.24 5.77
N ASP A 317 -21.72 -3.55 5.70
CA ASP A 317 -21.91 -4.41 6.87
C ASP A 317 -20.61 -4.51 7.70
N LEU A 318 -19.46 -4.52 7.04
CA LEU A 318 -18.15 -4.53 7.70
C LEU A 318 -17.92 -3.26 8.53
N LEU A 319 -18.32 -2.09 8.03
CA LEU A 319 -18.18 -0.83 8.77
C LEU A 319 -19.04 -0.83 10.04
N GLU A 320 -20.28 -1.32 9.97
CA GLU A 320 -21.14 -1.47 11.16
C GLU A 320 -20.51 -2.41 12.19
N ARG A 321 -19.96 -3.53 11.72
CA ARG A 321 -19.29 -4.52 12.60
C ARG A 321 -18.04 -3.95 13.27
N LEU A 322 -17.27 -3.12 12.58
CA LEU A 322 -16.02 -2.54 13.07
C LEU A 322 -16.22 -1.25 13.88
N GLU A 323 -17.41 -0.66 13.88
CA GLU A 323 -17.71 0.59 14.61
C GLU A 323 -17.30 0.53 16.10
N PRO A 324 -17.57 -0.55 16.87
CA PRO A 324 -17.13 -0.63 18.26
C PRO A 324 -15.61 -0.61 18.42
N VAL A 325 -14.88 -1.21 17.47
CA VAL A 325 -13.41 -1.20 17.45
C VAL A 325 -12.90 0.20 17.13
N ALA A 326 -13.49 0.87 16.14
CA ALA A 326 -13.13 2.25 15.78
C ALA A 326 -13.36 3.24 16.92
N ARG A 327 -14.46 3.09 17.69
CA ARG A 327 -14.71 3.90 18.90
C ARG A 327 -13.61 3.74 19.95
N GLN A 328 -13.07 2.54 20.11
CA GLN A 328 -11.99 2.30 21.05
C GLN A 328 -10.64 2.83 20.56
N LEU A 329 -10.41 2.80 19.25
CA LEU A 329 -9.19 3.29 18.60
C LEU A 329 -9.22 4.79 18.30
N ASP A 330 -10.30 5.48 18.68
CA ASP A 330 -10.54 6.89 18.39
C ASP A 330 -10.42 7.22 16.89
N CYS A 331 -11.03 6.38 16.04
CA CYS A 331 -10.94 6.51 14.58
C CYS A 331 -12.28 6.32 13.85
N VAL A 332 -13.40 6.66 14.51
CA VAL A 332 -14.76 6.51 13.94
C VAL A 332 -14.96 7.38 12.70
N ASP A 333 -14.48 8.62 12.73
CA ASP A 333 -14.66 9.58 11.64
C ASP A 333 -13.82 9.22 10.41
N GLU A 334 -12.62 8.69 10.65
CA GLU A 334 -11.71 8.11 9.67
C GLU A 334 -12.33 6.86 9.05
N LEU A 335 -12.80 5.90 9.86
CA LEU A 335 -13.45 4.68 9.37
C LEU A 335 -14.69 5.00 8.53
N ALA A 336 -15.50 6.00 8.93
CA ALA A 336 -16.63 6.49 8.15
C ALA A 336 -16.23 7.06 6.78
N GLY A 337 -14.96 7.42 6.59
CA GLY A 337 -14.40 7.82 5.30
C GLY A 337 -14.47 6.74 4.22
N VAL A 338 -14.52 5.46 4.60
CA VAL A 338 -14.69 4.36 3.64
C VAL A 338 -16.00 4.50 2.86
N ALA A 339 -17.09 4.85 3.54
CA ALA A 339 -18.38 5.10 2.88
C ALA A 339 -18.32 6.32 1.93
N ARG A 340 -17.49 7.32 2.25
CA ARG A 340 -17.28 8.49 1.37
C ARG A 340 -16.53 8.10 0.09
N ILE A 341 -15.54 7.22 0.18
CA ILE A 341 -14.85 6.66 -1.00
C ILE A 341 -15.86 5.95 -1.91
N ILE A 342 -16.70 5.08 -1.35
CA ILE A 342 -17.72 4.34 -2.12
C ILE A 342 -18.69 5.30 -2.81
N ALA A 343 -19.21 6.30 -2.08
CA ALA A 343 -20.21 7.23 -2.60
C ALA A 343 -19.66 8.14 -3.73
N ARG A 344 -18.37 8.50 -3.68
CA ARG A 344 -17.72 9.35 -4.70
C ARG A 344 -17.11 8.55 -5.84
N GLY A 345 -16.86 7.27 -5.62
CA GLY A 345 -16.04 6.41 -6.45
C GLY A 345 -14.55 6.55 -6.13
N ALA A 346 -13.83 5.44 -6.19
CA ALA A 346 -12.40 5.39 -5.92
C ALA A 346 -11.57 6.12 -7.01
N SER A 347 -10.30 6.39 -6.71
CA SER A 347 -9.40 7.17 -7.57
C SER A 347 -9.39 6.68 -9.03
N TYR A 348 -9.33 5.38 -9.29
CA TYR A 348 -9.33 4.84 -10.66
C TYR A 348 -10.58 5.25 -11.47
N GLN A 349 -11.75 5.38 -10.83
CA GLN A 349 -12.99 5.80 -11.48
C GLN A 349 -12.93 7.29 -11.82
N ARG A 350 -12.41 8.11 -10.91
CA ARG A 350 -12.24 9.56 -11.11
C ARG A 350 -11.22 9.87 -12.20
N GLN A 351 -10.07 9.20 -12.19
CA GLN A 351 -9.06 9.29 -13.26
C GLN A 351 -9.63 8.93 -14.64
N ARG A 352 -10.41 7.83 -14.73
CA ARG A 352 -11.10 7.45 -15.97
C ARG A 352 -12.14 8.49 -16.39
N ALA A 353 -12.87 9.09 -15.46
CA ALA A 353 -13.84 10.14 -15.77
C ALA A 353 -13.16 11.37 -16.39
N VAL A 354 -12.05 11.82 -15.80
CA VAL A 354 -11.22 12.90 -16.35
C VAL A 354 -10.77 12.55 -17.76
N TYR A 355 -10.14 11.39 -17.97
CA TYR A 355 -9.69 10.99 -19.31
C TYR A 355 -10.81 10.87 -20.34
N ARG A 356 -11.99 10.38 -19.96
CA ARG A 356 -13.15 10.32 -20.87
C ARG A 356 -13.59 11.71 -21.32
N SER A 357 -13.54 12.68 -20.41
CA SER A 357 -13.96 14.07 -20.66
C SER A 357 -12.92 14.89 -21.44
N THR A 358 -11.62 14.70 -21.15
CA THR A 358 -10.54 15.54 -21.71
C THR A 358 -9.76 14.87 -22.82
N ARG A 359 -9.73 13.52 -22.85
CA ARG A 359 -8.85 12.70 -23.71
C ARG A 359 -7.37 12.99 -23.50
N SER A 360 -6.99 13.53 -22.34
CA SER A 360 -5.63 13.93 -21.99
C SER A 360 -5.15 13.16 -20.76
N MET A 361 -4.11 12.34 -20.92
CA MET A 361 -3.45 11.66 -19.79
C MET A 361 -2.74 12.65 -18.87
N ARG A 362 -2.30 13.78 -19.41
CA ARG A 362 -1.72 14.87 -18.62
C ARG A 362 -2.76 15.51 -17.71
N ASP A 363 -4.01 15.64 -18.17
CA ASP A 363 -5.09 16.20 -17.34
C ASP A 363 -5.46 15.22 -16.22
N VAL A 364 -5.31 13.91 -16.45
CA VAL A 364 -5.42 12.90 -15.39
C VAL A 364 -4.35 13.12 -14.32
N VAL A 365 -3.08 13.28 -14.71
CA VAL A 365 -1.99 13.59 -13.76
C VAL A 365 -2.30 14.87 -12.97
N ALA A 366 -2.68 15.94 -13.66
CA ALA A 366 -3.03 17.21 -13.03
C ALA A 366 -4.20 17.06 -12.04
N SER A 367 -5.20 16.23 -12.34
CA SER A 367 -6.32 15.96 -11.43
C SER A 367 -5.89 15.23 -10.16
N VAL A 368 -4.99 14.25 -10.26
CA VAL A 368 -4.46 13.53 -9.09
C VAL A 368 -3.60 14.45 -8.22
N VAL A 369 -2.78 15.29 -8.85
CA VAL A 369 -2.01 16.33 -8.13
C VAL A 369 -2.93 17.33 -7.43
N ASP A 370 -4.03 17.76 -8.07
CA ASP A 370 -5.00 18.66 -7.44
C ASP A 370 -5.73 18.01 -6.25
N GLU A 371 -6.05 16.71 -6.31
CA GLU A 371 -6.64 15.98 -5.19
C GLU A 371 -5.73 15.98 -3.94
N LEU A 372 -4.40 15.93 -4.13
CA LEU A 372 -3.45 16.04 -3.01
C LEU A 372 -3.41 17.45 -2.43
N HIS A 373 -3.58 18.47 -3.27
CA HIS A 373 -3.55 19.88 -2.88
C HIS A 373 -4.86 20.36 -2.25
N ARG A 374 -5.98 19.81 -2.71
CA ARG A 374 -7.33 20.16 -2.28
C ARG A 374 -8.10 18.87 -2.04
N PRO A 375 -7.80 18.18 -0.92
CA PRO A 375 -8.49 16.96 -0.56
C PRO A 375 -10.00 17.21 -0.55
N HIS A 376 -10.75 16.32 -1.19
CA HIS A 376 -12.19 16.36 -1.05
C HIS A 376 -12.56 15.98 0.40
N PRO A 377 -13.61 16.60 0.97
CA PRO A 377 -13.93 16.45 2.39
C PRO A 377 -14.33 15.03 2.81
#